data_AF-A0A2S3U0H0-F1
#
_entry.id   AF-A0A2S3U0H0-F1
#
_cell.length_a   1.000
_cell.length_b   1.000
_cell.length_c   1.000
_cell.angle_alpha   90.00
_cell.angle_beta   90.00
_cell.angle_gamma   90.00
#
_symmetry.space_group_name_H-M   'P 1'
#
loop_
_entity.id
_entity.type
_entity.pdbx_description
1 polymer ?
#
loop_
_entity_poly.entity_id
_entity_poly.type
_entity_poly.pdbx_seq_one_letter_code
_entity_poly.pdbx_strand_id
1 'polypeptide(L)'
;MNQQAIIEALDANGQNLNVVLTPSTTSVYIPITQATTTKDVPIDLKASGKTAADTSYSFSSDTKSVTVTGTKAAWPKLKSLPVNVDVTNVDSTTTKTVDVSTSDEDGISSVSPTSVKVKITVKND
;
A
#
# COMPACT_ATOMS: atom_id res chain seq x y z
N MET A 1 -20.05 -13.04 -5.51
CA MET A 1 -21.51 -13.06 -5.79
C MET A 1 -21.79 -14.35 -6.54
N ASN A 2 -22.85 -15.10 -6.18
CA ASN A 2 -23.23 -16.32 -6.90
C ASN A 2 -24.33 -15.96 -7.90
N GLN A 3 -24.11 -16.29 -9.17
CA GLN A 3 -25.06 -16.00 -10.25
C GLN A 3 -25.37 -17.28 -11.04
N GLN A 4 -26.55 -17.36 -11.65
CA GLN A 4 -26.86 -18.42 -12.61
C GLN A 4 -26.57 -17.93 -14.02
N ALA A 5 -25.84 -18.74 -14.79
CA ALA A 5 -25.60 -18.51 -16.21
C ALA A 5 -26.28 -19.60 -17.03
N ILE A 6 -26.85 -19.22 -18.17
CA ILE A 6 -27.41 -20.13 -19.16
C ILE A 6 -26.25 -20.77 -19.93
N ILE A 7 -26.34 -22.07 -20.19
CA ILE A 7 -25.34 -22.77 -21.00
C ILE A 7 -25.77 -22.69 -22.47
N GLU A 8 -24.86 -22.25 -23.33
CA GLU A 8 -25.03 -22.23 -24.79
C GLU A 8 -24.14 -23.30 -25.42
N ALA A 9 -24.68 -24.07 -26.37
CA ALA A 9 -23.90 -25.03 -27.14
C ALA A 9 -23.52 -24.40 -28.49
N LEU A 10 -22.22 -24.38 -28.79
CA LEU A 10 -21.68 -23.82 -30.03
C LEU A 10 -21.00 -24.92 -30.86
N ASP A 11 -21.07 -24.83 -32.19
CA ASP A 11 -20.30 -25.68 -33.11
C ASP A 11 -18.83 -25.21 -33.21
N ALA A 12 -18.02 -25.91 -34.02
CA ALA A 12 -16.61 -25.57 -34.21
C ALA A 12 -16.38 -24.17 -34.82
N ASN A 13 -17.41 -23.56 -35.44
CA ASN A 13 -17.38 -22.23 -36.02
C ASN A 13 -17.97 -21.16 -35.06
N GLY A 14 -18.40 -21.54 -33.85
CA GLY A 14 -19.01 -20.65 -32.87
C GLY A 14 -20.50 -20.37 -33.07
N GLN A 15 -21.21 -21.16 -33.90
CA GLN A 15 -22.65 -21.01 -34.13
C GLN A 15 -23.47 -21.82 -33.13
N ASN A 16 -24.61 -21.26 -32.68
CA ASN A 16 -25.50 -21.94 -31.74
C ASN A 16 -26.08 -23.24 -32.32
N LEU A 17 -26.02 -24.30 -31.52
CA LEU A 17 -26.62 -25.59 -31.81
C LEU A 17 -27.96 -25.73 -31.10
N ASN A 18 -28.95 -26.30 -31.80
CA ASN A 18 -30.25 -26.63 -31.21
C ASN A 18 -30.18 -27.99 -30.49
N VAL A 19 -29.80 -27.97 -29.22
CA VAL A 19 -29.64 -29.17 -28.37
C VAL A 19 -30.34 -29.00 -27.03
N VAL A 20 -30.70 -30.11 -26.39
CA VAL A 20 -31.23 -30.12 -25.02
C VAL A 20 -30.06 -30.28 -24.05
N LEU A 21 -29.84 -29.28 -23.19
CA LEU A 21 -28.78 -29.29 -22.18
C LEU A 21 -29.36 -29.61 -20.79
N THR A 22 -28.75 -30.55 -20.07
CA THR A 22 -29.14 -30.90 -18.70
C THR A 22 -27.88 -30.95 -17.83
N PRO A 23 -27.64 -29.96 -16.96
CA PRO A 23 -28.52 -28.82 -16.65
C PRO A 23 -28.53 -27.75 -17.75
N SER A 24 -29.58 -26.93 -17.79
CA SER A 24 -29.67 -25.77 -18.70
C SER A 24 -28.98 -24.52 -18.15
N THR A 25 -28.62 -24.52 -16.86
CA THR A 25 -27.92 -23.43 -16.19
C THR A 25 -26.82 -23.98 -15.29
N THR A 26 -25.82 -23.15 -15.01
CA THR A 26 -24.78 -23.45 -14.03
C THR A 26 -24.58 -22.28 -13.06
N SER A 27 -24.08 -22.59 -11.87
CA SER A 27 -23.71 -21.56 -10.90
C SER A 27 -22.31 -21.03 -11.22
N VAL A 28 -22.23 -19.72 -11.43
CA VAL A 28 -20.98 -19.00 -11.65
C VAL A 28 -20.65 -18.23 -10.38
N TYR A 29 -19.42 -18.40 -9.90
CA TYR A 29 -18.84 -17.60 -8.84
C TYR A 29 -18.03 -16.46 -9.48
N ILE A 30 -18.51 -15.22 -9.32
CA ILE A 30 -17.76 -14.02 -9.70
C ILE A 30 -17.12 -13.46 -8.42
N PRO A 31 -15.78 -13.52 -8.29
CA PRO A 31 -15.08 -12.90 -7.17
C PRO A 31 -15.23 -11.38 -7.25
N ILE A 32 -15.62 -10.75 -6.15
CA ILE A 32 -15.56 -9.29 -5.99
C ILE A 32 -14.28 -8.95 -5.24
N THR A 33 -13.26 -8.52 -5.98
CA THR A 33 -12.05 -7.96 -5.38
C THR A 33 -12.27 -6.48 -5.10
N GLN A 34 -11.90 -5.99 -3.92
CA GLN A 34 -11.84 -4.55 -3.70
C GLN A 34 -10.84 -3.96 -4.68
N ALA A 35 -11.30 -3.01 -5.51
CA ALA A 35 -10.43 -2.31 -6.43
C ALA A 35 -9.42 -1.48 -5.63
N THR A 36 -8.14 -1.78 -5.82
CA THR A 36 -7.03 -0.96 -5.32
C THR A 36 -6.51 -0.07 -6.44
N THR A 37 -5.94 1.06 -6.07
CA THR A 37 -5.27 1.98 -6.99
C THR A 37 -3.93 2.35 -6.38
N THR A 38 -3.02 2.85 -7.20
CA THR A 38 -1.71 3.31 -6.77
C THR A 38 -1.64 4.84 -6.80
N LYS A 39 -1.05 5.46 -5.78
CA LYS A 39 -0.82 6.90 -5.69
C LYS A 39 0.53 7.20 -5.06
N ASP A 40 1.14 8.31 -5.47
CA ASP A 40 2.29 8.85 -4.78
C ASP A 40 1.84 9.68 -3.58
N VAL A 41 2.37 9.34 -2.41
CA VAL A 41 2.04 9.96 -1.12
C VAL A 41 3.33 10.52 -0.52
N PRO A 42 3.33 11.78 -0.05
CA PRO A 42 4.50 12.35 0.62
C PRO A 42 4.79 11.62 1.93
N ILE A 43 6.07 11.48 2.28
CA ILE A 43 6.48 10.90 3.56
C ILE A 43 6.62 11.99 4.63
N ASP A 44 6.23 11.66 5.87
CA ASP A 44 6.34 12.50 7.05
C ASP A 44 7.29 11.83 8.06
N LEU A 45 8.54 12.29 8.11
CA LEU A 45 9.60 11.70 8.93
C LEU A 45 9.48 12.16 10.39
N LYS A 46 9.27 11.22 11.32
CA LYS A 46 9.10 11.50 12.75
C LYS A 46 10.18 10.80 13.57
N ALA A 47 10.68 11.48 14.60
CA ALA A 47 11.58 10.86 15.56
C ALA A 47 10.83 9.80 16.39
N SER A 48 11.49 8.68 16.67
CA SER A 48 11.00 7.62 17.55
C SER A 48 12.15 7.03 18.38
N GLY A 49 11.83 6.26 19.42
CA GLY A 49 12.82 5.67 20.31
C GLY A 49 13.23 6.57 21.48
N LYS A 50 14.35 6.23 22.14
CA LYS A 50 14.83 6.99 23.31
C LYS A 50 15.64 8.20 22.86
N THR A 51 15.13 9.40 23.15
CA THR A 51 15.82 10.66 22.90
C THR A 51 16.58 11.11 24.15
N ALA A 52 17.76 11.72 23.97
CA ALA A 52 18.41 12.46 25.04
C ALA A 52 17.60 13.73 25.38
N ALA A 53 17.61 14.16 26.64
CA ALA A 53 17.08 15.46 27.01
C ALA A 53 17.84 16.57 26.24
N ASP A 54 17.15 17.64 25.86
CA ASP A 54 17.72 18.82 25.20
C ASP A 54 18.40 18.58 23.83
N THR A 55 18.08 17.46 23.18
CA THR A 55 18.55 17.16 21.81
C THR A 55 17.40 17.23 20.82
N SER A 56 17.56 18.05 19.77
CA SER A 56 16.61 18.10 18.66
C SER A 56 17.18 17.43 17.41
N TYR A 57 16.30 16.83 16.60
CA TYR A 57 16.67 16.12 15.38
C TYR A 57 16.03 16.77 14.17
N SER A 58 16.75 16.81 13.06
CA SER A 58 16.21 17.18 11.76
C SER A 58 16.49 16.10 10.73
N PHE A 59 15.51 15.85 9.87
CA PHE A 59 15.53 14.73 8.93
C PHE A 59 15.51 15.23 7.49
N SER A 60 16.29 14.58 6.63
CA SER A 60 16.24 14.79 5.19
C SER A 60 16.45 13.49 4.44
N SER A 61 15.67 13.25 3.39
CA SER A 61 15.78 12.12 2.48
C SER A 61 15.70 12.63 1.04
N ASP A 62 16.36 11.96 0.10
CA ASP A 62 16.17 12.22 -1.33
C ASP A 62 14.79 11.75 -1.80
N THR A 63 14.25 10.72 -1.14
CA THR A 63 12.88 10.24 -1.35
C THR A 63 11.90 11.14 -0.59
N LYS A 64 11.12 11.94 -1.33
CA LYS A 64 10.09 12.84 -0.76
C LYS A 64 8.69 12.21 -0.73
N SER A 65 8.45 11.27 -1.62
CA SER A 65 7.19 10.56 -1.76
C SER A 65 7.44 9.09 -2.04
N VAL A 66 6.48 8.26 -1.68
CA VAL A 66 6.46 6.83 -1.93
C VAL A 66 5.19 6.45 -2.66
N THR A 67 5.28 5.43 -3.48
CA THR A 67 4.16 4.89 -4.25
C THR A 67 3.42 3.90 -3.37
N VAL A 68 2.15 4.20 -3.06
CA VAL A 68 1.30 3.43 -2.15
C VAL A 68 0.15 2.83 -2.94
N THR A 69 -0.15 1.54 -2.71
CA THR A 69 -1.35 0.89 -3.27
C THR A 69 -2.38 0.69 -2.17
N GLY A 70 -3.62 1.09 -2.43
CA GLY A 70 -4.69 1.02 -1.45
C GLY A 70 -6.10 1.15 -2.04
N THR A 71 -7.09 0.94 -1.19
CA THR A 71 -8.52 1.02 -1.53
C THR A 71 -8.96 2.47 -1.71
N LYS A 72 -10.06 2.69 -2.45
CA LYS A 72 -10.62 4.03 -2.64
C LYS A 72 -10.96 4.75 -1.32
N ALA A 73 -11.31 3.99 -0.27
CA ALA A 73 -11.68 4.51 1.04
C ALA A 73 -10.47 4.97 1.89
N ALA A 74 -9.25 4.55 1.55
CA ALA A 74 -8.04 4.93 2.27
C ALA A 74 -7.56 6.36 1.91
N TRP A 75 -7.73 6.78 0.65
CA TRP A 75 -7.18 8.06 0.16
C TRP A 75 -7.67 9.32 0.87
N PRO A 76 -8.92 9.44 1.33
CA PRO A 76 -9.35 10.60 2.10
C PRO A 76 -8.67 10.71 3.46
N LYS A 77 -8.18 9.58 4.01
CA LYS A 77 -7.54 9.49 5.34
C LYS A 77 -6.02 9.69 5.26
N LEU A 78 -5.40 9.16 4.21
CA LEU A 78 -3.95 9.19 4.02
C LEU A 78 -3.51 10.43 3.23
N LYS A 79 -3.15 11.51 3.95
CA LYS A 79 -2.57 12.73 3.35
C LYS A 79 -1.05 12.64 3.18
N SER A 80 -0.37 12.03 4.14
CA SER A 80 1.06 11.76 4.16
C SER A 80 1.30 10.46 4.91
N LEU A 81 2.33 9.72 4.54
CA LEU A 81 2.69 8.46 5.20
C LEU A 81 3.67 8.75 6.35
N PRO A 82 3.30 8.53 7.62
CA PRO A 82 4.22 8.70 8.73
C PRO A 82 5.31 7.61 8.68
N VAL A 83 6.57 8.03 8.80
CA VAL A 83 7.72 7.13 8.85
C VAL A 83 8.52 7.41 10.12
N ASN A 84 8.55 6.43 11.01
CA ASN A 84 9.25 6.52 12.29
C ASN A 84 10.75 6.27 12.09
N VAL A 85 11.55 7.26 12.43
CA VAL A 85 13.02 7.22 12.37
C VAL A 85 13.53 7.00 13.79
N ASP A 86 14.13 5.83 14.04
CA ASP A 86 14.70 5.52 15.36
C ASP A 86 16.01 6.30 15.58
N VAL A 87 15.95 7.22 16.55
CA VAL A 87 17.07 8.07 16.97
C VAL A 87 17.76 7.58 18.24
N THR A 88 17.44 6.37 18.71
CA THR A 88 18.12 5.75 19.86
C THR A 88 19.62 5.67 19.60
N ASN A 89 20.41 6.16 20.55
CA ASN A 89 21.88 6.25 20.48
C ASN A 89 22.41 7.02 19.27
N VAL A 90 21.66 7.99 18.73
CA VAL A 90 22.14 8.92 17.72
C VAL A 90 22.62 10.20 18.40
N ASP A 91 23.93 10.34 18.53
CA ASP A 91 24.64 11.45 19.16
C ASP A 91 25.31 12.41 18.15
N SER A 92 25.39 12.00 16.89
CA SER A 92 26.05 12.72 15.81
C SER A 92 25.31 12.54 14.48
N THR A 93 25.56 13.46 13.54
CA THR A 93 24.92 13.42 12.22
C THR A 93 25.27 12.14 11.49
N THR A 94 24.25 11.40 11.07
CA THR A 94 24.41 10.10 10.40
C THR A 94 23.33 9.88 9.36
N THR A 95 23.52 8.88 8.49
CA THR A 95 22.52 8.44 7.52
C THR A 95 22.13 7.01 7.86
N LYS A 96 20.82 6.77 8.03
CA LYS A 96 20.25 5.44 8.28
C LYS A 96 19.32 5.05 7.15
N THR A 97 19.25 3.76 6.87
CA THR A 97 18.14 3.19 6.09
C THR A 97 17.00 2.93 7.05
N VAL A 98 15.83 3.50 6.76
CA VAL A 98 14.62 3.41 7.58
C VAL A 98 13.56 2.68 6.79
N ASP A 99 12.94 1.68 7.40
CA ASP A 99 11.85 0.94 6.79
C ASP A 99 10.58 1.78 6.72
N VAL A 100 9.89 1.68 5.59
CA VAL A 100 8.61 2.32 5.34
C VAL A 100 7.54 1.25 5.47
N SER A 101 6.76 1.33 6.55
CA SER A 101 5.64 0.44 6.80
C SER A 101 4.31 1.12 6.51
N THR A 102 3.32 0.33 6.12
CA THR A 102 1.92 0.74 6.01
C THR A 102 1.02 -0.06 6.96
N SER A 103 1.61 -0.76 7.94
CA SER A 103 0.89 -1.63 8.88
C SER A 103 -0.15 -0.89 9.71
N ASP A 104 0.07 0.41 9.95
CA ASP A 104 -0.83 1.26 10.74
C ASP A 104 -1.87 1.99 9.86
N GLU A 105 -1.87 1.76 8.55
CA GLU A 105 -2.71 2.47 7.58
C GLU A 105 -3.81 1.56 7.01
N ASP A 106 -5.05 1.79 7.45
CA ASP A 106 -6.21 1.01 7.02
C ASP A 106 -6.46 1.09 5.51
N GLY A 107 -6.59 -0.08 4.89
CA GLY A 107 -6.92 -0.19 3.47
C GLY A 107 -5.77 0.12 2.53
N ILE A 108 -4.54 0.15 3.03
CA ILE A 108 -3.30 0.16 2.25
C ILE A 108 -2.75 -1.27 2.17
N SER A 109 -2.37 -1.72 0.98
CA SER A 109 -1.89 -3.08 0.72
C SER A 109 -0.39 -3.17 0.47
N SER A 110 0.24 -2.09 -0.01
CA SER A 110 1.67 -2.06 -0.27
C SER A 110 2.23 -0.64 -0.41
N VAL A 111 3.55 -0.55 -0.29
CA VAL A 111 4.33 0.67 -0.50
C VAL A 111 5.63 0.35 -1.24
N SER A 112 6.08 1.28 -2.07
CA SER A 112 7.38 1.20 -2.75
C SER A 112 8.04 2.59 -2.81
N PRO A 113 9.34 2.71 -2.46
CA PRO A 113 10.18 1.66 -1.88
C PRO A 113 9.76 1.31 -0.43
N THR A 114 10.12 0.12 0.03
CA THR A 114 9.85 -0.35 1.42
C THR A 114 10.89 0.16 2.43
N SER A 115 11.92 0.87 1.97
CA SER A 115 12.88 1.55 2.83
C SER A 115 13.42 2.81 2.15
N VAL A 116 13.83 3.78 2.93
CA VAL A 116 14.37 5.06 2.47
C VAL A 116 15.62 5.44 3.25
N LYS A 117 16.57 6.11 2.58
CA LYS A 117 17.76 6.64 3.25
C LYS A 117 17.43 7.99 3.88
N VAL A 118 17.53 8.07 5.20
CA VAL A 118 17.28 9.29 5.97
C VAL A 118 18.58 9.76 6.58
N LYS A 119 18.98 10.98 6.23
CA LYS A 119 20.01 11.72 6.96
C LYS A 119 19.38 12.35 8.20
N ILE A 120 19.94 12.00 9.35
CA ILE A 120 19.57 12.48 10.68
C ILE A 120 20.64 13.49 11.08
N THR A 121 20.24 14.74 11.25
CA THR A 121 21.13 15.81 11.74
C THR A 121 20.75 16.12 13.19
N VAL A 122 21.71 15.92 14.09
CA VAL A 122 21.57 16.23 15.52
C VAL A 122 21.83 17.73 15.71
N LYS A 123 20.94 18.38 16.45
CA LYS A 123 21.09 19.77 16.89
C LYS A 123 21.09 19.77 18.41
N ASN A 124 22.22 20.15 18.99
CA ASN A 124 22.33 20.41 20.41
C ASN A 124 22.01 21.89 20.61
N ASP A 125 21.02 22.19 21.44
CA ASP A 125 20.83 23.52 22.01
C ASP A 125 21.79 23.76 23.19
#